data_AF-A0A2V5V437-F1
#
_entry.id   AF-A0A2V5V437-F1
#
_cell.length_a   1.000
_cell.length_b   1.000
_cell.length_c   1.000
_cell.angle_alpha   90.00
_cell.angle_beta   90.00
_cell.angle_gamma   90.00
#
_symmetry.space_group_name_H-M   'P 1'
#
loop_
_entity.id
_entity.type
_entity.pdbx_description
1 polymer ?
#
loop_
_entity_poly.entity_id
_entity_poly.type
_entity_poly.pdbx_seq_one_letter_code
_entity_poly.pdbx_strand_id
1 'polypeptide(L)'
;MSDQTNTQPARARLTKLFEFLKAYIDLRYPPVRDITQQPRFLWLKDLPTHASVELFRDAGKPTDEAESNDIVLRLTRPSITQCPSPPAELSEWLNPGWQELSGKAEVRRSRNVVEKDGMTLIERFEADYRRPLLLRTWQQQREQWIINERPARESLALFQTVYEWYGVQEREGERIELLVGDGLLHCSDASGEFRHPILLQKLELEFYPEKRQPQFVFRKREQQPELYMEFLRVLPGVNSSQLARCAEELKEAEFTPLGAEDTDGFLRRLIQGLFPGGGTMVGNEQASASKRADSTSQSEPSLFTEPSAAPEQSAPIMMRQPVIFMRARRTGPGNVFDLVLEDIASRDVFPPSLLQILGLEERVVGQVAPYSGRLSFGNEDDDVLLSKPANR
;
A
#
# COMPACT_ATOMS: atom_id res chain seq x y z
N MET A 1 22.57 -12.87 49.12
CA MET A 1 23.31 -11.79 48.42
C MET A 1 24.14 -12.30 47.23
N SER A 2 23.94 -13.55 46.79
CA SER A 2 24.79 -14.23 45.79
C SER A 2 24.21 -14.25 44.36
N ASP A 3 22.91 -13.98 44.19
CA ASP A 3 22.24 -14.08 42.88
C ASP A 3 22.43 -12.84 41.98
N GLN A 4 22.59 -11.64 42.57
CA GLN A 4 22.69 -10.40 41.78
C GLN A 4 23.98 -10.31 40.95
N THR A 5 25.04 -11.00 41.35
CA THR A 5 26.37 -10.93 40.71
C THR A 5 26.45 -11.71 39.39
N ASN A 6 25.56 -12.69 39.15
CA ASN A 6 25.54 -13.48 37.92
C ASN A 6 24.52 -12.96 36.87
N THR A 7 23.59 -12.09 37.30
CA THR A 7 22.54 -11.51 36.44
C THR A 7 23.09 -10.48 35.44
N GLN A 8 24.03 -9.63 35.85
CA GLN A 8 24.64 -8.59 35.00
C GLN A 8 25.35 -9.17 33.73
N PRO A 9 26.26 -10.15 33.84
CA PRO A 9 26.90 -10.74 32.66
C PRO A 9 25.91 -11.53 31.79
N ALA A 10 24.92 -12.19 32.39
CA ALA A 10 23.84 -12.87 31.65
C ALA A 10 23.01 -11.88 30.82
N ARG A 11 22.59 -10.76 31.43
CA ARG A 11 21.85 -9.69 30.75
C ARG A 11 22.62 -9.17 29.55
N ALA A 12 23.89 -8.79 29.73
CA ALA A 12 24.71 -8.25 28.64
C ALA A 12 24.88 -9.23 27.47
N ARG A 13 25.02 -10.54 27.72
CA ARG A 13 25.11 -11.56 26.67
C ARG A 13 23.77 -11.80 25.97
N LEU A 14 22.66 -11.82 26.71
CA LEU A 14 21.32 -11.94 26.13
C LEU A 14 21.01 -10.75 25.22
N THR A 15 21.29 -9.53 25.68
CA THR A 15 21.12 -8.31 24.87
C THR A 15 21.87 -8.43 23.55
N LYS A 16 23.17 -8.77 23.58
CA LYS A 16 23.97 -8.94 22.35
C LYS A 16 23.45 -10.03 21.42
N LEU A 17 22.98 -11.15 21.97
CA LEU A 17 22.41 -12.24 21.17
C LEU A 17 21.16 -11.78 20.41
N PHE A 18 20.23 -11.12 21.10
CA PHE A 18 18.99 -10.64 20.49
C PHE A 18 19.22 -9.46 19.55
N GLU A 19 20.18 -8.57 19.84
CA GLU A 19 20.65 -7.54 18.89
C GLU A 19 21.23 -8.17 17.61
N PHE A 20 22.06 -9.21 17.76
CA PHE A 20 22.62 -9.93 16.61
C PHE A 20 21.53 -10.63 15.79
N LEU A 21 20.60 -11.33 16.43
CA LEU A 21 19.50 -12.01 15.74
C LEU A 21 18.61 -11.02 14.97
N LYS A 22 18.32 -9.87 15.59
CA LYS A 22 17.60 -8.77 14.94
C LYS A 22 18.34 -8.28 13.70
N ALA A 23 19.62 -7.91 13.84
CA ALA A 23 20.44 -7.43 12.73
C ALA A 23 20.59 -8.49 11.61
N TYR A 24 20.69 -9.77 11.96
CA TYR A 24 20.75 -10.87 11.00
C TYR A 24 19.46 -11.02 10.18
N ILE A 25 18.29 -10.90 10.84
CA ILE A 25 16.99 -10.94 10.15
C ILE A 25 16.83 -9.74 9.23
N ASP A 26 17.18 -8.55 9.70
CA ASP A 26 17.12 -7.31 8.90
C ASP A 26 18.01 -7.39 7.66
N LEU A 27 19.19 -8.02 7.77
CA LEU A 27 20.08 -8.27 6.65
C LEU A 27 19.50 -9.29 5.65
N ARG A 28 18.90 -10.37 6.15
CA ARG A 28 18.36 -11.45 5.31
C ARG A 28 17.07 -11.02 4.60
N TYR A 29 16.29 -10.15 5.23
CA TYR A 29 15.02 -9.65 4.73
C TYR A 29 15.03 -8.12 4.81
N PRO A 30 15.71 -7.41 3.89
CA PRO A 30 15.72 -5.95 3.92
C PRO A 30 14.30 -5.39 3.72
N PRO A 31 13.95 -4.26 4.36
CA PRO A 31 12.67 -3.60 4.13
C PRO A 31 12.55 -3.16 2.67
N VAL A 32 11.32 -3.16 2.15
CA VAL A 32 11.05 -2.68 0.80
C VAL A 32 11.31 -1.17 0.77
N ARG A 33 12.22 -0.73 -0.12
CA ARG A 33 12.68 0.66 -0.16
C ARG A 33 11.74 1.56 -0.95
N ASP A 34 11.09 1.05 -1.98
CA ASP A 34 10.16 1.82 -2.83
C ASP A 34 8.76 1.17 -2.80
N ILE A 35 7.73 1.98 -2.58
CA ILE A 35 6.32 1.56 -2.61
C ILE A 35 5.93 0.83 -3.90
N THR A 36 6.55 1.16 -5.03
CA THR A 36 6.32 0.51 -6.33
C THR A 36 6.82 -0.93 -6.39
N GLN A 37 7.68 -1.33 -5.45
CA GLN A 37 8.17 -2.71 -5.33
C GLN A 37 7.22 -3.57 -4.47
N GLN A 38 6.20 -2.99 -3.84
CA GLN A 38 5.18 -3.76 -3.14
C GLN A 38 4.32 -4.55 -4.14
N PRO A 39 3.82 -5.74 -3.79
CA PRO A 39 3.03 -6.60 -4.67
C PRO A 39 1.88 -5.90 -5.39
N ARG A 40 1.17 -5.03 -4.66
CA ARG A 40 0.03 -4.26 -5.17
C ARG A 40 -0.04 -2.92 -4.43
N PHE A 41 -0.34 -1.85 -5.15
CA PHE A 41 -0.55 -0.52 -4.57
C PHE A 41 -1.58 0.28 -5.38
N LEU A 42 -2.22 1.24 -4.72
CA LEU A 42 -3.26 2.12 -5.26
C LEU A 42 -3.12 3.51 -4.61
N TRP A 43 -2.72 4.50 -5.39
CA TRP A 43 -2.65 5.87 -4.92
C TRP A 43 -4.06 6.46 -4.80
N LEU A 44 -4.38 7.06 -3.64
CA LEU A 44 -5.72 7.64 -3.45
C LEU A 44 -5.97 8.89 -4.29
N LYS A 45 -4.91 9.57 -4.72
CA LYS A 45 -4.97 10.71 -5.65
C LYS A 45 -5.33 10.30 -7.09
N ASP A 46 -5.13 9.03 -7.45
CA ASP A 46 -5.38 8.50 -8.80
C ASP A 46 -6.76 7.85 -8.91
N LEU A 47 -7.59 7.94 -7.86
CA LEU A 47 -8.96 7.41 -7.87
C LEU A 47 -9.84 8.16 -8.89
N PRO A 48 -10.65 7.44 -9.69
CA PRO A 48 -11.53 8.07 -10.66
C PRO A 48 -12.63 8.86 -9.95
N THR A 49 -13.01 10.00 -10.54
CA THR A 49 -14.10 10.83 -10.03
C THR A 49 -15.45 10.27 -10.51
N HIS A 50 -16.04 9.37 -9.72
CA HIS A 50 -17.32 8.76 -10.05
C HIS A 50 -18.09 8.38 -8.77
N ALA A 51 -19.43 8.40 -8.83
CA ALA A 51 -20.29 8.12 -7.67
C ALA A 51 -20.13 6.71 -7.08
N SER A 52 -19.51 5.79 -7.81
CA SER A 52 -19.26 4.44 -7.33
C SER A 52 -17.96 4.29 -6.53
N VAL A 53 -17.21 5.38 -6.35
CA VAL A 53 -15.95 5.44 -5.62
C VAL A 53 -16.09 6.49 -4.52
N GLU A 54 -16.22 6.04 -3.28
CA GLU A 54 -16.40 6.90 -2.12
C GLU A 54 -15.15 6.81 -1.24
N LEU A 55 -14.39 7.91 -1.16
CA LEU A 55 -13.23 8.04 -0.28
C LEU A 55 -13.64 8.72 1.02
N PHE A 56 -13.37 8.06 2.13
CA PHE A 56 -13.66 8.56 3.47
C PHE A 56 -12.37 9.09 4.08
N ARG A 57 -12.41 10.33 4.58
CA ARG A 57 -11.31 10.98 5.28
C ARG A 57 -11.74 11.26 6.70
N ASP A 58 -10.77 11.25 7.61
CA ASP A 58 -10.97 11.60 9.01
C ASP A 58 -11.08 13.13 9.13
N ALA A 59 -12.17 13.69 8.60
CA ALA A 59 -12.55 15.07 8.86
C ALA A 59 -13.24 15.08 10.21
N GLY A 60 -12.69 15.80 11.20
CA GLY A 60 -13.10 15.82 12.61
C GLY A 60 -14.51 16.35 12.92
N LYS A 61 -15.51 16.10 12.07
CA LYS A 61 -16.92 16.27 12.41
C LYS A 61 -17.59 14.90 12.45
N PRO A 62 -18.02 14.43 13.63
CA PRO A 62 -18.88 13.27 13.72
C PRO A 62 -20.23 13.64 13.10
N THR A 63 -20.44 13.26 11.84
CA THR A 63 -21.80 13.06 11.32
C THR A 63 -22.35 11.76 11.93
N ASP A 64 -23.65 11.73 12.20
CA ASP A 64 -24.38 10.74 13.02
C ASP A 64 -24.30 9.24 12.57
N GLU A 65 -23.40 8.88 11.67
CA GLU A 65 -23.17 7.51 11.21
C GLU A 65 -21.84 6.98 11.75
N ALA A 66 -21.85 6.47 12.98
CA ALA A 66 -20.70 5.82 13.63
C ALA A 66 -20.11 4.64 12.81
N GLU A 67 -20.87 4.07 11.87
CA GLU A 67 -20.42 3.00 10.94
C GLU A 67 -19.46 3.48 9.83
N SER A 68 -19.20 4.79 9.73
CA SER A 68 -18.42 5.39 8.64
C SER A 68 -16.98 5.78 9.01
N ASN A 69 -16.61 5.79 10.30
CA ASN A 69 -15.30 6.33 10.73
C ASN A 69 -14.12 5.36 10.53
N ASP A 70 -14.42 4.07 10.46
CA ASP A 70 -13.46 3.01 10.16
C ASP A 70 -13.33 2.76 8.65
N ILE A 71 -14.29 3.20 7.84
CA ILE A 71 -14.23 3.05 6.39
C ILE A 71 -13.20 4.02 5.82
N VAL A 72 -12.35 3.53 4.91
CA VAL A 72 -11.37 4.31 4.16
C VAL A 72 -11.82 4.52 2.72
N LEU A 73 -12.25 3.44 2.06
CA LEU A 73 -12.63 3.46 0.65
C LEU A 73 -13.77 2.48 0.44
N ARG A 74 -14.82 2.93 -0.25
CA ARG A 74 -15.93 2.07 -0.69
C ARG A 74 -16.01 2.11 -2.21
N LEU A 75 -16.05 0.93 -2.81
CA LEU A 75 -16.16 0.74 -4.24
C LEU A 75 -17.43 -0.04 -4.54
N THR A 76 -18.41 0.61 -5.16
CA THR A 76 -19.59 -0.06 -5.70
C THR A 76 -19.34 -0.40 -7.16
N ARG A 77 -19.81 -1.56 -7.63
CA ARG A 77 -19.69 -1.91 -9.05
C ARG A 77 -20.48 -0.90 -9.92
N PRO A 78 -19.82 -0.10 -10.78
CA PRO A 78 -20.51 0.89 -11.59
C PRO A 78 -21.34 0.23 -12.69
N SER A 79 -22.35 0.94 -13.16
CA SER A 79 -23.12 0.56 -14.36
C SER A 79 -22.53 1.24 -15.57
N ILE A 80 -22.21 0.46 -16.61
CA ILE A 80 -21.69 0.95 -17.89
C ILE A 80 -22.80 0.99 -18.94
N THR A 81 -22.69 1.92 -19.89
CA THR A 81 -23.66 2.11 -20.96
C THR A 81 -23.02 1.90 -22.33
N GLN A 82 -23.82 1.44 -23.29
CA GLN A 82 -23.35 1.28 -24.67
C GLN A 82 -23.34 2.63 -25.40
N CYS A 83 -22.45 2.78 -26.39
CA CYS A 83 -22.41 3.95 -27.25
C CYS A 83 -23.79 4.16 -27.90
N PRO A 84 -24.33 5.40 -27.92
CA PRO A 84 -25.60 5.68 -28.57
C PRO A 84 -25.54 5.27 -30.03
N SER A 85 -26.52 4.48 -30.47
CA SER A 85 -26.58 4.01 -31.86
C SER A 85 -26.87 5.18 -32.81
N PRO A 86 -26.16 5.28 -33.94
CA PRO A 86 -26.42 6.30 -34.93
C PRO A 86 -27.77 6.07 -35.62
N PRO A 87 -28.45 7.13 -36.09
CA PRO A 87 -29.58 7.02 -37.00
C PRO A 87 -29.29 6.10 -38.20
N ALA A 88 -30.31 5.41 -38.71
CA ALA A 88 -30.17 4.46 -39.81
C ALA A 88 -29.54 5.11 -41.06
N GLU A 89 -29.86 6.38 -41.32
CA GLU A 89 -29.33 7.17 -42.43
C GLU A 89 -27.83 7.44 -42.33
N LEU A 90 -27.23 7.29 -41.15
CA LEU A 90 -25.79 7.49 -40.90
C LEU A 90 -25.02 6.18 -40.72
N SER A 91 -25.69 5.10 -40.28
CA SER A 91 -25.05 3.83 -39.93
C SER A 91 -24.15 3.28 -41.05
N GLU A 92 -24.63 3.31 -42.29
CA GLU A 92 -23.90 2.81 -43.46
C GLU A 92 -22.76 3.74 -43.94
N TRP A 93 -22.71 4.96 -43.41
CA TRP A 93 -21.72 5.99 -43.78
C TRP A 93 -20.60 6.13 -42.77
N LEU A 94 -20.76 5.63 -41.54
CA LEU A 94 -19.75 5.74 -40.50
C LEU A 94 -18.61 4.74 -40.71
N ASN A 95 -17.38 5.21 -40.51
CA ASN A 95 -16.20 4.37 -40.45
C ASN A 95 -16.18 3.53 -39.18
N PRO A 96 -15.65 2.29 -39.20
CA PRO A 96 -15.57 1.45 -38.00
C PRO A 96 -14.77 2.14 -36.87
N GLY A 97 -15.09 1.78 -35.62
CA GLY A 97 -14.43 2.31 -34.42
C GLY A 97 -15.23 3.39 -33.69
N TRP A 98 -16.31 3.91 -34.27
CA TRP A 98 -17.16 4.90 -33.58
C TRP A 98 -17.81 4.39 -32.29
N GLN A 99 -17.96 3.06 -32.14
CA GLN A 99 -18.51 2.43 -30.94
C GLN A 99 -17.56 2.52 -29.72
N GLU A 100 -16.26 2.69 -29.96
CA GLU A 100 -15.25 2.75 -28.91
C GLU A 100 -15.13 4.16 -28.32
N LEU A 101 -14.75 4.26 -27.05
CA LEU A 101 -14.53 5.56 -26.38
C LEU A 101 -13.39 6.35 -27.03
N SER A 102 -12.32 5.66 -27.44
CA SER A 102 -11.13 6.22 -28.08
C SER A 102 -11.32 6.48 -29.58
N GLY A 103 -12.34 5.87 -30.19
CA GLY A 103 -12.58 5.97 -31.62
C GLY A 103 -13.17 7.31 -32.04
N LYS A 104 -13.02 7.64 -33.32
CA LYS A 104 -13.57 8.87 -33.91
C LYS A 104 -14.82 8.56 -34.73
N ALA A 105 -15.82 9.44 -34.60
CA ALA A 105 -17.05 9.40 -35.38
C ALA A 105 -16.85 10.03 -36.77
N GLU A 106 -16.12 9.33 -37.64
CA GLU A 106 -15.80 9.79 -38.99
C GLU A 106 -16.74 9.18 -40.05
N VAL A 107 -17.09 9.97 -41.06
CA VAL A 107 -17.95 9.55 -42.17
C VAL A 107 -17.16 9.31 -43.46
N ARG A 108 -17.59 8.33 -44.24
CA ARG A 108 -17.16 8.12 -45.62
C ARG A 108 -17.66 9.26 -46.50
N ARG A 109 -16.78 9.86 -47.30
CA ARG A 109 -17.16 10.98 -48.19
C ARG A 109 -18.09 10.54 -49.33
N SER A 110 -17.90 9.32 -49.82
CA SER A 110 -18.71 8.72 -50.88
C SER A 110 -18.79 7.20 -50.73
N ARG A 111 -19.83 6.61 -51.30
CA ARG A 111 -20.01 5.16 -51.42
C ARG A 111 -20.48 4.78 -52.82
N ASN A 112 -20.13 3.57 -53.26
CA ASN A 112 -20.61 3.01 -54.51
C ASN A 112 -21.88 2.20 -54.23
N VAL A 113 -22.98 2.55 -54.89
CA VAL A 113 -24.25 1.83 -54.82
C VAL A 113 -24.49 1.18 -56.17
N VAL A 114 -24.72 -0.13 -56.18
CA VAL A 114 -25.08 -0.86 -57.41
C VAL A 114 -26.60 -0.80 -57.54
N GLU A 115 -27.06 -0.17 -58.61
CA GLU A 115 -28.48 -0.03 -58.91
C GLU A 115 -29.05 -1.33 -59.52
N LYS A 116 -30.38 -1.45 -59.60
CA LYS A 116 -31.06 -2.68 -60.08
C LYS A 116 -30.67 -3.07 -61.52
N ASP A 117 -30.20 -2.11 -62.31
CA ASP A 117 -29.77 -2.30 -63.70
C ASP A 117 -28.28 -2.64 -63.84
N GLY A 118 -27.58 -2.87 -62.71
CA GLY A 118 -26.14 -3.22 -62.68
C GLY A 118 -25.18 -2.03 -62.82
N MET A 119 -25.70 -0.81 -62.96
CA MET A 119 -24.87 0.40 -62.98
C MET A 119 -24.38 0.77 -61.58
N THR A 120 -23.11 1.18 -61.47
CA THR A 120 -22.53 1.65 -60.19
C THR A 120 -22.63 3.16 -60.10
N LEU A 121 -23.38 3.66 -59.14
CA LEU A 121 -23.53 5.08 -58.86
C LEU A 121 -22.69 5.49 -57.64
N ILE A 122 -21.95 6.59 -57.77
CA ILE A 122 -21.20 7.18 -56.66
C ILE A 122 -22.14 8.11 -55.89
N GLU A 123 -22.62 7.67 -54.74
CA GLU A 123 -23.40 8.49 -53.83
C GLU A 123 -22.45 9.26 -52.89
N ARG A 124 -22.62 10.58 -52.77
CA ARG A 124 -21.86 11.42 -51.84
C ARG A 124 -22.63 11.60 -50.54
N PHE A 125 -21.92 11.67 -49.41
CA PHE A 125 -22.55 11.85 -48.10
C PHE A 125 -23.43 13.11 -48.06
N GLU A 126 -22.90 14.22 -48.59
CA GLU A 126 -23.57 15.52 -48.62
C GLU A 126 -24.71 15.63 -49.64
N ALA A 127 -24.96 14.58 -50.44
CA ALA A 127 -26.08 14.57 -51.40
C ALA A 127 -27.46 14.61 -50.70
N ASP A 128 -27.55 14.12 -49.45
CA ASP A 128 -28.73 14.30 -48.61
C ASP A 128 -28.45 15.41 -47.58
N TYR A 129 -29.20 16.51 -47.71
CA TYR A 129 -29.07 17.71 -46.86
C TYR A 129 -29.33 17.42 -45.37
N ARG A 130 -30.00 16.31 -45.03
CA ARG A 130 -30.30 15.93 -43.64
C ARG A 130 -29.11 15.26 -42.94
N ARG A 131 -28.23 14.57 -43.69
CA ARG A 131 -27.15 13.76 -43.12
C ARG A 131 -26.13 14.59 -42.31
N PRO A 132 -25.66 15.76 -42.77
CA PRO A 132 -24.76 16.58 -41.96
C PRO A 132 -25.38 17.06 -40.64
N LEU A 133 -26.67 17.38 -40.64
CA LEU A 133 -27.40 17.78 -39.43
C LEU A 133 -27.54 16.62 -38.46
N LEU A 134 -28.00 15.45 -38.94
CA LEU A 134 -28.10 14.23 -38.13
C LEU A 134 -26.75 13.84 -37.54
N LEU A 135 -25.67 13.95 -38.32
CA LEU A 135 -24.31 13.63 -37.88
C LEU A 135 -23.90 14.54 -36.72
N ARG A 136 -24.11 15.85 -36.83
CA ARG A 136 -23.79 16.80 -35.76
C ARG A 136 -24.58 16.49 -34.49
N THR A 137 -25.89 16.25 -34.59
CA THR A 137 -26.73 15.94 -33.42
C THR A 137 -26.30 14.64 -32.74
N TRP A 138 -26.07 13.58 -33.49
CA TRP A 138 -25.60 12.31 -32.93
C TRP A 138 -24.18 12.41 -32.35
N GLN A 139 -23.27 13.15 -33.00
CA GLN A 139 -21.93 13.41 -32.46
C GLN A 139 -22.00 14.12 -31.09
N GLN A 140 -22.92 15.07 -30.90
CA GLN A 140 -23.12 15.71 -29.59
C GLN A 140 -23.61 14.72 -28.53
N GLN A 141 -24.56 13.84 -28.88
CA GLN A 141 -25.03 12.79 -27.96
C GLN A 141 -23.90 11.82 -27.59
N ARG A 142 -23.09 11.42 -28.57
CA ARG A 142 -21.93 10.56 -28.37
C ARG A 142 -20.87 11.23 -27.49
N GLU A 143 -20.59 12.51 -27.71
CA GLU A 143 -19.64 13.26 -26.90
C GLU A 143 -20.08 13.32 -25.43
N GLN A 144 -21.35 13.63 -25.18
CA GLN A 144 -21.91 13.62 -23.83
C GLN A 144 -21.83 12.23 -23.19
N TRP A 145 -22.09 11.18 -23.98
CA TRP A 145 -21.91 9.80 -23.53
C TRP A 145 -20.45 9.52 -23.16
N ILE A 146 -19.45 9.91 -23.97
CA ILE A 146 -18.02 9.71 -23.67
C ILE A 146 -17.63 10.36 -22.35
N ILE A 147 -18.07 11.60 -22.12
CA ILE A 147 -17.78 12.36 -20.89
C ILE A 147 -18.29 11.61 -19.65
N ASN A 148 -19.51 11.07 -19.71
CA ASN A 148 -20.12 10.36 -18.60
C ASN A 148 -19.60 8.93 -18.43
N GLU A 149 -19.34 8.24 -19.54
CA GLU A 149 -18.96 6.82 -19.57
C GLU A 149 -17.49 6.61 -19.18
N ARG A 150 -16.59 7.57 -19.45
CA ARG A 150 -15.16 7.44 -19.14
C ARG A 150 -14.89 7.21 -17.65
N PRO A 151 -15.37 8.06 -16.71
CA PRO A 151 -15.18 7.80 -15.28
C PRO A 151 -15.84 6.49 -14.81
N ALA A 152 -16.96 6.10 -15.43
CA ALA A 152 -17.64 4.86 -15.10
C ALA A 152 -16.80 3.62 -15.46
N ARG A 153 -16.12 3.63 -16.62
CA ARG A 153 -15.22 2.54 -17.03
C ARG A 153 -13.91 2.53 -16.25
N GLU A 154 -13.34 3.70 -15.95
CA GLU A 154 -12.18 3.80 -15.06
C GLU A 154 -12.50 3.22 -13.67
N SER A 155 -13.69 3.52 -13.15
CA SER A 155 -14.18 2.94 -11.89
C SER A 155 -14.42 1.44 -11.99
N LEU A 156 -14.87 0.93 -13.14
CA LEU A 156 -15.04 -0.50 -13.36
C LEU A 156 -13.68 -1.22 -13.36
N ALA A 157 -12.67 -0.64 -14.01
CA ALA A 157 -11.32 -1.18 -14.02
C ALA A 157 -10.70 -1.19 -12.60
N LEU A 158 -10.94 -0.14 -11.81
CA LEU A 158 -10.56 -0.12 -10.40
C LEU A 158 -11.28 -1.21 -9.60
N PHE A 159 -12.59 -1.37 -9.79
CA PHE A 159 -13.37 -2.42 -9.13
C PHE A 159 -12.84 -3.82 -9.46
N GLN A 160 -12.51 -4.09 -10.72
CA GLN A 160 -11.88 -5.35 -11.16
C GLN A 160 -10.50 -5.54 -10.52
N THR A 161 -9.69 -4.48 -10.46
CA THR A 161 -8.38 -4.52 -9.79
C THR A 161 -8.52 -4.90 -8.31
N VAL A 162 -9.47 -4.31 -7.59
CA VAL A 162 -9.73 -4.65 -6.18
C VAL A 162 -10.32 -6.05 -6.03
N TYR A 163 -11.10 -6.52 -6.99
CA TYR A 163 -11.54 -7.92 -7.03
C TYR A 163 -10.35 -8.90 -7.10
N GLU A 164 -9.33 -8.59 -7.92
CA GLU A 164 -8.10 -9.37 -7.95
C GLU A 164 -7.37 -9.35 -6.60
N TRP A 165 -7.30 -8.17 -5.95
CA TRP A 165 -6.69 -8.02 -4.63
C TRP A 165 -7.38 -8.89 -3.59
N TYR A 166 -8.72 -8.86 -3.56
CA TYR A 166 -9.52 -9.72 -2.70
C TYR A 166 -9.21 -11.21 -2.92
N GLY A 167 -9.10 -11.65 -4.18
CA GLY A 167 -8.73 -13.03 -4.50
C GLY A 167 -7.29 -13.41 -4.09
N VAL A 168 -6.36 -12.46 -3.99
CA VAL A 168 -5.01 -12.71 -3.42
C VAL A 168 -5.11 -12.81 -1.90
N GLN A 169 -5.86 -11.92 -1.25
CA GLN A 169 -6.06 -11.93 0.20
C GLN A 169 -6.73 -13.21 0.70
N GLU A 170 -7.71 -13.74 -0.01
CA GLU A 170 -8.34 -15.02 0.32
C GLU A 170 -7.37 -16.22 0.25
N ARG A 171 -6.43 -16.19 -0.70
CA ARG A 171 -5.46 -17.29 -0.92
C ARG A 171 -4.21 -17.19 -0.06
N GLU A 172 -3.78 -15.96 0.25
CA GLU A 172 -2.47 -15.66 0.85
C GLU A 172 -2.59 -14.78 2.10
N GLY A 173 -3.77 -14.67 2.72
CA GLY A 173 -4.05 -13.72 3.82
C GLY A 173 -3.18 -13.88 5.07
N GLU A 174 -2.58 -15.06 5.27
CA GLU A 174 -1.57 -15.30 6.32
C GLU A 174 -0.16 -14.77 5.97
N ARG A 175 0.11 -14.53 4.69
CA ARG A 175 1.40 -14.08 4.17
C ARG A 175 1.37 -12.63 3.73
N ILE A 176 0.20 -12.06 3.48
CA ILE A 176 0.05 -10.66 3.11
C ILE A 176 -0.83 -9.91 4.09
N GLU A 177 -0.58 -8.62 4.21
CA GLU A 177 -1.45 -7.67 4.91
C GLU A 177 -1.70 -6.46 4.03
N LEU A 178 -2.88 -5.86 4.21
CA LEU A 178 -3.34 -4.69 3.48
C LEU A 178 -3.25 -3.47 4.41
N LEU A 179 -2.67 -2.38 3.91
CA LEU A 179 -2.48 -1.16 4.68
C LEU A 179 -2.89 0.06 3.86
N VAL A 180 -3.28 1.12 4.57
CA VAL A 180 -3.18 2.49 4.06
C VAL A 180 -1.97 3.16 4.70
N GLY A 181 -1.17 3.83 3.90
CA GLY A 181 -0.01 4.57 4.35
C GLY A 181 -0.04 6.02 3.87
N ASP A 182 0.58 6.91 4.63
CA ASP A 182 0.84 8.30 4.25
C ASP A 182 2.22 8.76 4.78
N GLY A 183 2.61 10.00 4.46
CA GLY A 183 3.94 10.51 4.74
C GLY A 183 4.96 9.82 3.84
N LEU A 184 4.82 9.99 2.53
CA LEU A 184 5.75 9.43 1.54
C LEU A 184 7.12 10.08 1.75
N LEU A 185 8.02 9.36 2.41
CA LEU A 185 9.39 9.80 2.65
C LEU A 185 10.25 9.42 1.45
N HIS A 186 10.99 10.39 0.92
CA HIS A 186 12.00 10.20 -0.09
C HIS A 186 13.38 10.61 0.45
N CYS A 187 14.33 9.69 0.43
CA CYS A 187 15.74 9.98 0.68
C CYS A 187 16.62 9.06 -0.18
N SER A 188 17.87 9.45 -0.39
CA SER A 188 18.84 8.66 -1.16
C SER A 188 20.02 8.26 -0.29
N ASP A 189 20.60 7.09 -0.58
CA ASP A 189 21.89 6.67 -0.06
C ASP A 189 22.82 6.23 -1.20
N ALA A 190 24.02 5.75 -0.86
CA ALA A 190 24.99 5.28 -1.85
C ALA A 190 24.52 4.03 -2.65
N SER A 191 23.46 3.36 -2.21
CA SER A 191 22.95 2.10 -2.75
C SER A 191 21.58 2.23 -3.46
N GLY A 192 20.92 3.40 -3.39
CA GLY A 192 19.71 3.70 -4.11
C GLY A 192 18.79 4.71 -3.41
N GLU A 193 17.55 4.78 -3.89
CA GLU A 193 16.51 5.64 -3.32
C GLU A 193 15.59 4.86 -2.37
N PHE A 194 15.19 5.51 -1.30
CA PHE A 194 14.11 5.11 -0.41
C PHE A 194 12.92 6.00 -0.70
N ARG A 195 11.79 5.41 -1.06
CA ARG A 195 10.54 6.11 -1.38
C ARG A 195 9.33 5.31 -0.88
N HIS A 196 8.94 5.49 0.37
CA HIS A 196 7.87 4.68 0.97
C HIS A 196 7.02 5.49 1.97
N PRO A 197 5.70 5.27 2.07
CA PRO A 197 4.90 5.81 3.17
C PRO A 197 5.38 5.24 4.51
N ILE A 198 5.43 6.08 5.54
CA ILE A 198 5.98 5.70 6.84
C ILE A 198 4.94 5.69 7.97
N LEU A 199 3.81 6.39 7.83
CA LEU A 199 2.70 6.32 8.77
C LEU A 199 1.67 5.35 8.20
N LEU A 200 1.44 4.24 8.88
CA LEU A 200 0.71 3.08 8.37
C LEU A 200 -0.49 2.76 9.26
N GLN A 201 -1.60 2.35 8.64
CA GLN A 201 -2.79 1.82 9.31
C GLN A 201 -3.21 0.53 8.62
N LYS A 202 -3.44 -0.53 9.41
CA LYS A 202 -3.87 -1.82 8.88
C LYS A 202 -5.33 -1.76 8.44
N LEU A 203 -5.60 -2.40 7.31
CA LEU A 203 -6.93 -2.48 6.72
C LEU A 203 -7.43 -3.92 6.62
N GLU A 204 -8.74 -4.02 6.47
CA GLU A 204 -9.47 -5.20 6.03
C GLU A 204 -10.23 -4.86 4.75
N LEU A 205 -10.31 -5.84 3.85
CA LEU A 205 -11.03 -5.73 2.59
C LEU A 205 -12.23 -6.67 2.63
N GLU A 206 -13.41 -6.10 2.71
CA GLU A 206 -14.68 -6.81 2.77
C GLU A 206 -15.37 -6.79 1.41
N PHE A 207 -15.95 -7.91 1.01
CA PHE A 207 -16.72 -8.05 -0.22
C PHE A 207 -18.17 -8.38 0.07
N TYR A 208 -19.08 -7.60 -0.49
CA TYR A 208 -20.53 -7.70 -0.33
C TYR A 208 -21.20 -8.04 -1.68
N PRO A 209 -21.15 -9.30 -2.15
CA PRO A 209 -21.74 -9.73 -3.42
C PRO A 209 -23.27 -9.75 -3.41
N GLU A 210 -23.89 -9.87 -2.24
CA GLU A 210 -25.33 -10.00 -2.04
C GLU A 210 -26.10 -8.68 -2.28
N LYS A 211 -25.39 -7.55 -2.24
CA LYS A 211 -25.98 -6.24 -2.57
C LYS A 211 -26.35 -6.16 -4.06
N ARG A 212 -27.41 -5.41 -4.37
CA ARG A 212 -27.91 -5.21 -5.76
C ARG A 212 -26.79 -4.81 -6.73
N GLN A 213 -25.91 -3.92 -6.27
CA GLN A 213 -24.62 -3.67 -6.90
C GLN A 213 -23.56 -4.19 -5.92
N PRO A 214 -22.73 -5.18 -6.31
CA PRO A 214 -21.66 -5.68 -5.45
C PRO A 214 -20.74 -4.57 -4.97
N GLN A 215 -20.25 -4.67 -3.75
CA GLN A 215 -19.40 -3.64 -3.13
C GLN A 215 -18.14 -4.23 -2.50
N PHE A 216 -17.06 -3.47 -2.56
CA PHE A 216 -15.87 -3.65 -1.73
C PHE A 216 -15.76 -2.52 -0.72
N VAL A 217 -15.37 -2.84 0.50
CA VAL A 217 -15.14 -1.87 1.56
C VAL A 217 -13.76 -2.10 2.17
N PHE A 218 -12.94 -1.06 2.18
CA PHE A 218 -11.67 -1.01 2.90
C PHE A 218 -11.94 -0.42 4.28
N ARG A 219 -11.83 -1.23 5.34
CA ARG A 219 -12.02 -0.81 6.73
C ARG A 219 -10.71 -0.79 7.49
N LYS A 220 -10.54 0.17 8.40
CA LYS A 220 -9.46 0.18 9.38
C LYS A 220 -9.68 -0.96 10.36
N ARG A 221 -8.62 -1.71 10.64
CA ARG A 221 -8.64 -2.64 11.77
C ARG A 221 -8.52 -1.87 13.08
N GLU A 222 -8.91 -2.52 14.18
CA GLU A 222 -8.85 -1.96 15.55
C GLU A 222 -7.42 -1.60 16.00
N GLN A 223 -6.38 -2.14 15.36
CA GLN A 223 -5.01 -1.78 15.69
C GLN A 223 -4.75 -0.31 15.37
N GLN A 224 -4.11 0.41 16.31
CA GLN A 224 -3.71 1.80 16.13
C GLN A 224 -2.71 1.98 14.97
N PRO A 225 -2.62 3.21 14.42
CA PRO A 225 -1.61 3.57 13.44
C PRO A 225 -0.19 3.28 13.95
N GLU A 226 0.70 2.82 13.06
CA GLU A 226 2.09 2.49 13.36
C GLU A 226 3.05 3.23 12.42
N LEU A 227 4.28 3.48 12.89
CA LEU A 227 5.37 3.89 12.02
C LEU A 227 6.00 2.67 11.35
N TYR A 228 6.47 2.82 10.11
CA TYR A 228 7.24 1.78 9.43
C TYR A 228 8.67 1.70 9.98
N MET A 229 8.80 1.16 11.18
CA MET A 229 10.04 1.20 11.97
C MET A 229 11.22 0.51 11.26
N GLU A 230 10.99 -0.62 10.60
CA GLU A 230 12.04 -1.36 9.90
C GLU A 230 12.60 -0.54 8.74
N PHE A 231 11.74 0.16 8.01
CA PHE A 231 12.17 1.08 6.97
C PHE A 231 12.95 2.26 7.55
N LEU A 232 12.40 2.91 8.59
CA LEU A 232 12.99 4.11 9.20
C LEU A 232 14.37 3.85 9.85
N ARG A 233 14.58 2.67 10.43
CA ARG A 233 15.86 2.30 11.09
C ARG A 233 17.02 2.10 10.11
N VAL A 234 16.73 1.77 8.86
CA VAL A 234 17.75 1.49 7.83
C VAL A 234 18.15 2.77 7.07
N LEU A 235 17.42 3.87 7.26
CA LEU A 235 17.70 5.12 6.56
C LEU A 235 19.04 5.75 6.99
N PRO A 236 19.79 6.34 6.06
CA PRO A 236 21.06 6.98 6.35
C PRO A 236 20.85 8.21 7.24
N GLY A 237 21.60 8.31 8.34
CA GLY A 237 21.61 9.51 9.19
C GLY A 237 20.36 9.73 10.04
N VAL A 238 19.49 8.72 10.20
CA VAL A 238 18.32 8.82 11.08
C VAL A 238 18.72 8.96 12.55
N ASN A 239 18.09 9.91 13.22
CA ASN A 239 18.17 10.05 14.67
C ASN A 239 17.28 9.01 15.38
N SER A 240 17.88 7.94 15.88
CA SER A 240 17.18 6.85 16.58
C SER A 240 16.44 7.30 17.85
N SER A 241 16.97 8.30 18.57
CA SER A 241 16.33 8.81 19.79
C SER A 241 15.06 9.59 19.49
N GLN A 242 15.06 10.38 18.41
CA GLN A 242 13.86 11.10 17.95
C GLN A 242 12.85 10.15 17.33
N LEU A 243 13.31 9.11 16.61
CA LEU A 243 12.43 8.06 16.08
C LEU A 243 11.61 7.39 17.20
N ALA A 244 12.26 7.01 18.30
CA ALA A 244 11.58 6.41 19.44
C ALA A 244 10.56 7.37 20.08
N ARG A 245 10.93 8.65 20.24
CA ARG A 245 10.03 9.68 20.76
C ARG A 245 8.79 9.88 19.90
N CYS A 246 8.95 9.98 18.58
CA CYS A 246 7.82 10.13 17.67
C CYS A 246 6.93 8.88 17.61
N ALA A 247 7.50 7.69 17.81
CA ALA A 247 6.71 6.46 17.92
C ALA A 247 5.82 6.46 19.17
N GLU A 248 6.31 6.95 20.32
CA GLU A 248 5.48 7.12 21.52
C GLU A 248 4.43 8.24 21.34
N GLU A 249 4.80 9.37 20.74
CA GLU A 249 3.86 10.46 20.42
C GLU A 249 2.69 9.95 19.55
N LEU A 250 2.97 9.06 18.59
CA LEU A 250 1.93 8.46 17.74
C LEU A 250 0.94 7.59 18.54
N LYS A 251 1.43 6.84 19.53
CA LYS A 251 0.57 6.01 20.40
C LYS A 251 -0.34 6.86 21.30
N GLU A 252 0.14 8.01 21.75
CA GLU A 252 -0.61 8.91 22.63
C GLU A 252 -1.65 9.77 21.87
N ALA A 253 -1.28 10.27 20.69
CA ALA A 253 -2.08 11.24 19.94
C ALA A 253 -2.93 10.62 18.80
N GLU A 254 -2.78 9.32 18.53
CA GLU A 254 -3.56 8.53 17.56
C GLU A 254 -3.66 9.16 16.14
N PHE A 255 -2.58 9.75 15.63
CA PHE A 255 -2.57 10.34 14.28
C PHE A 255 -2.83 9.29 13.19
N THR A 256 -3.81 9.53 12.32
CA THR A 256 -4.15 8.59 11.23
C THR A 256 -3.53 8.98 9.89
N PRO A 257 -3.25 8.03 8.98
CA PRO A 257 -2.73 8.35 7.63
C PRO A 257 -3.63 9.30 6.84
N LEU A 258 -4.95 9.24 7.03
CA LEU A 258 -5.92 10.08 6.33
C LEU A 258 -6.40 11.29 7.14
N GLY A 259 -5.73 11.56 8.26
CA GLY A 259 -5.99 12.74 9.09
C GLY A 259 -5.64 14.04 8.37
N ALA A 260 -6.25 15.13 8.81
CA ALA A 260 -6.12 16.44 8.20
C ALA A 260 -4.83 17.16 8.65
N GLU A 261 -4.96 18.34 9.28
CA GLU A 261 -3.84 19.21 9.68
C GLU A 261 -2.98 18.59 10.79
N ASP A 262 -3.59 17.83 11.70
CA ASP A 262 -2.87 17.17 12.80
C ASP A 262 -1.81 16.19 12.28
N THR A 263 -2.16 15.37 11.29
CA THR A 263 -1.22 14.46 10.62
C THR A 263 -0.14 15.22 9.85
N ASP A 264 -0.44 16.38 9.25
CA ASP A 264 0.59 17.21 8.59
C ASP A 264 1.61 17.73 9.60
N GLY A 265 1.11 18.24 10.74
CA GLY A 265 1.93 18.72 11.84
C GLY A 265 2.83 17.63 12.41
N PHE A 266 2.28 16.43 12.65
CA PHE A 266 3.04 15.27 13.10
C PHE A 266 4.13 14.88 12.10
N LEU A 267 3.80 14.69 10.82
CA LEU A 267 4.77 14.30 9.79
C LEU A 267 5.88 15.35 9.59
N ARG A 268 5.55 16.64 9.72
CA ARG A 268 6.52 17.73 9.71
C ARG A 268 7.48 17.66 10.89
N ARG A 269 6.98 17.42 12.10
CA ARG A 269 7.82 17.22 13.29
C ARG A 269 8.69 15.97 13.15
N LEU A 270 8.12 14.89 12.62
CA LEU A 270 8.81 13.62 12.40
C LEU A 270 10.00 13.79 11.45
N ILE A 271 9.83 14.37 10.26
CA ILE A 271 10.95 14.53 9.32
C ILE A 271 12.05 15.45 9.86
N GLN A 272 11.69 16.52 10.58
CA GLN A 272 12.64 17.43 11.21
C GLN A 272 13.40 16.76 12.37
N GLY A 273 12.72 15.89 13.15
CA GLY A 273 13.34 15.12 14.21
C GLY A 273 14.27 14.02 13.69
N LEU A 274 13.85 13.32 12.63
CA LEU A 274 14.66 12.27 11.99
C LEU A 274 15.91 12.85 11.32
N PHE A 275 15.79 14.03 10.69
CA PHE A 275 16.86 14.69 9.94
C PHE A 275 17.01 16.18 10.33
N PRO A 276 17.60 16.49 11.52
CA PRO A 276 17.66 17.85 12.08
C PRO A 276 18.31 18.94 11.21
N GLY A 277 19.07 18.57 10.18
CA GLY A 277 19.79 19.50 9.30
C GLY A 277 19.34 19.52 7.84
N GLY A 278 18.33 18.75 7.45
CA GLY A 278 17.96 18.63 6.03
C GLY A 278 16.56 18.07 5.72
N GLY A 279 15.83 17.59 6.73
CA GLY A 279 14.49 17.04 6.54
C GLY A 279 13.45 18.12 6.22
N THR A 280 12.79 18.03 5.06
CA THR A 280 11.79 19.02 4.64
C THR A 280 10.45 18.38 4.25
N MET A 281 9.35 19.01 4.69
CA MET A 281 8.00 18.60 4.30
C MET A 281 7.57 19.44 3.09
N VAL A 282 7.25 18.78 1.97
CA VAL A 282 6.88 19.41 0.70
C VAL A 282 5.37 19.37 0.54
N GLY A 283 4.76 20.55 0.36
CA GLY A 283 3.34 20.66 0.06
C GLY A 283 3.00 20.11 -1.33
N ASN A 284 1.77 19.64 -1.51
CA ASN A 284 1.30 19.03 -2.77
C ASN A 284 1.48 19.93 -4.01
N GLU A 285 1.55 21.25 -3.85
CA GLU A 285 1.73 22.20 -4.96
C GLU A 285 3.16 22.25 -5.52
N GLN A 286 4.19 22.02 -4.69
CA GLN A 286 5.59 22.11 -5.12
C GLN A 286 6.11 20.83 -5.78
N ALA A 287 5.51 19.67 -5.51
CA ALA A 287 5.88 18.40 -6.12
C ALA A 287 5.61 18.34 -7.64
N SER A 288 4.66 19.12 -8.12
CA SER A 288 4.32 19.23 -9.55
C SER A 288 5.35 20.07 -10.34
N ALA A 289 6.16 20.89 -9.66
CA ALA A 289 7.17 21.74 -10.28
C ALA A 289 8.50 20.99 -10.50
N SER A 290 8.88 20.08 -9.61
CA SER A 290 10.11 19.28 -9.72
C SER A 290 10.12 18.36 -10.95
N LYS A 291 8.96 17.88 -11.42
CA LYS A 291 8.83 17.10 -12.66
C LYS A 291 9.08 17.88 -13.97
N ARG A 292 9.17 19.21 -13.93
CA ARG A 292 9.42 20.04 -15.13
C ARG A 292 10.89 20.45 -15.31
N ALA A 293 11.77 20.13 -14.35
CA ALA A 293 13.18 20.53 -14.41
C ALA A 293 14.08 19.51 -15.15
N ASP A 294 13.61 18.29 -15.43
CA ASP A 294 14.41 17.24 -16.10
C ASP A 294 14.39 17.32 -17.64
N SER A 295 13.88 18.41 -18.21
CA SER A 295 14.06 18.69 -19.63
C SER A 295 14.48 20.13 -19.83
N THR A 296 15.70 20.30 -20.36
CA THR A 296 16.28 21.53 -20.92
C THR A 296 17.28 22.26 -20.02
N SER A 297 18.53 21.78 -20.03
CA SER A 297 19.70 22.66 -20.09
C SER A 297 20.90 21.90 -20.67
N GLN A 298 21.06 21.98 -21.99
CA GLN A 298 22.37 21.90 -22.60
C GLN A 298 23.14 23.15 -22.16
N SER A 299 24.14 22.98 -21.31
CA SER A 299 25.17 23.99 -21.06
C SER A 299 26.52 23.30 -21.15
N GLU A 300 27.38 23.88 -21.98
CA GLU A 300 28.67 23.35 -22.43
C GLU A 300 29.64 22.99 -21.30
N PRO A 301 30.60 22.06 -21.53
CA PRO A 301 31.50 21.61 -20.49
C PRO A 301 32.63 22.62 -20.26
N SER A 302 32.64 23.24 -19.08
CA SER A 302 33.83 23.90 -18.56
C SER A 302 34.88 22.84 -18.18
N LEU A 303 35.92 22.72 -19.00
CA LEU A 303 37.18 22.07 -18.63
C LEU A 303 37.79 22.86 -17.45
N PHE A 304 38.26 22.15 -16.42
CA PHE A 304 38.83 22.63 -15.14
C PHE A 304 37.85 22.78 -13.97
N THR A 305 37.52 21.67 -13.31
CA THR A 305 37.31 21.60 -11.86
C THR A 305 37.72 20.21 -11.37
N GLU A 306 38.51 20.14 -10.29
CA GLU A 306 39.05 18.91 -9.72
C GLU A 306 37.96 17.96 -9.18
N PRO A 307 38.18 16.63 -9.18
CA PRO A 307 37.19 15.68 -8.69
C PRO A 307 37.25 15.61 -7.15
N SER A 308 36.40 16.39 -6.49
CA SER A 308 36.14 16.25 -5.05
C SER A 308 34.64 16.31 -4.77
N ALA A 309 34.04 15.13 -4.58
CA ALA A 309 33.14 14.79 -3.46
C ALA A 309 32.17 13.67 -3.88
N ALA A 310 31.84 12.84 -2.90
CA ALA A 310 30.88 11.74 -2.93
C ALA A 310 29.53 12.11 -3.61
N PRO A 311 28.74 11.13 -4.09
CA PRO A 311 27.42 11.39 -4.66
C PRO A 311 26.61 12.30 -3.72
N GLU A 312 26.19 13.46 -4.22
CA GLU A 312 25.38 14.43 -3.47
C GLU A 312 24.11 13.72 -3.00
N GLN A 313 24.06 13.37 -1.71
CA GLN A 313 22.88 12.80 -1.10
C GLN A 313 21.80 13.88 -1.10
N SER A 314 20.71 13.63 -1.81
CA SER A 314 19.58 14.55 -1.86
C SER A 314 18.98 14.69 -0.46
N ALA A 315 18.68 15.94 -0.06
CA ALA A 315 18.09 16.22 1.24
C ALA A 315 16.77 15.42 1.40
N PRO A 316 16.55 14.75 2.55
CA PRO A 316 15.33 14.00 2.78
C PRO A 316 14.08 14.87 2.65
N ILE A 317 13.12 14.42 1.85
CA ILE A 317 11.83 15.11 1.67
C ILE A 317 10.68 14.19 2.06
N MET A 318 9.60 14.77 2.59
CA MET A 318 8.37 14.04 2.89
C MET A 318 7.18 14.77 2.30
N MET A 319 6.16 14.02 1.87
CA MET A 319 4.95 14.60 1.31
C MET A 319 3.70 13.78 1.66
N ARG A 320 2.56 14.46 1.74
CA ARG A 320 1.23 13.84 1.93
C ARG A 320 0.76 13.20 0.63
N GLN A 321 0.95 11.89 0.48
CA GLN A 321 0.49 11.11 -0.66
C GLN A 321 -0.03 9.76 -0.16
N PRO A 322 -1.30 9.70 0.28
CA PRO A 322 -1.82 8.48 0.83
C PRO A 322 -2.00 7.40 -0.24
N VAL A 323 -1.70 6.17 0.14
CA VAL A 323 -1.67 5.00 -0.73
C VAL A 323 -2.18 3.78 0.02
N ILE A 324 -3.03 2.98 -0.63
CA ILE A 324 -3.39 1.65 -0.15
C ILE A 324 -2.46 0.65 -0.82
N PHE A 325 -1.89 -0.28 -0.08
CA PHE A 325 -0.97 -1.28 -0.63
C PHE A 325 -1.00 -2.59 0.14
N MET A 326 -0.58 -3.66 -0.52
CA MET A 326 -0.34 -4.96 0.09
C MET A 326 1.15 -5.13 0.33
N ARG A 327 1.54 -5.65 1.49
CA ARG A 327 2.92 -6.07 1.76
C ARG A 327 2.95 -7.49 2.32
N ALA A 328 4.09 -8.16 2.16
CA ALA A 328 4.32 -9.43 2.83
C ALA A 328 4.33 -9.22 4.35
N ARG A 329 3.56 -10.01 5.09
CA ARG A 329 3.67 -10.13 6.53
C ARG A 329 5.06 -10.65 6.85
N ARG A 330 5.74 -9.97 7.76
CA ARG A 330 6.94 -10.52 8.38
C ARG A 330 6.48 -11.41 9.53
N THR A 331 6.89 -12.67 9.50
CA THR A 331 6.47 -13.67 10.49
C THR A 331 6.98 -13.27 11.88
N GLY A 332 6.04 -13.02 12.80
CA GLY A 332 6.31 -12.60 14.18
C GLY A 332 5.85 -11.16 14.45
N PRO A 333 5.52 -10.78 15.70
CA PRO A 333 5.33 -9.38 16.05
C PRO A 333 6.57 -8.57 15.61
N GLY A 334 6.41 -7.55 14.77
CA GLY A 334 7.54 -6.73 14.27
C GLY A 334 8.40 -6.13 15.39
N ASN A 335 7.82 -6.05 16.59
CA ASN A 335 8.47 -5.58 17.82
C ASN A 335 8.95 -6.72 18.75
N VAL A 336 8.92 -8.02 18.40
CA VAL A 336 9.33 -9.11 19.34
C VAL A 336 10.73 -8.87 19.86
N PHE A 337 11.68 -8.58 18.98
CA PHE A 337 13.06 -8.36 19.39
C PHE A 337 13.17 -7.15 20.33
N ASP A 338 12.43 -6.09 20.06
CA ASP A 338 12.43 -4.89 20.90
C ASP A 338 11.75 -5.12 22.25
N LEU A 339 10.60 -5.82 22.28
CA LEU A 339 9.91 -6.22 23.52
C LEU A 339 10.76 -7.17 24.36
N VAL A 340 11.47 -8.11 23.71
CA VAL A 340 12.38 -9.02 24.42
C VAL A 340 13.59 -8.26 24.95
N LEU A 341 14.14 -7.29 24.20
CA LEU A 341 15.23 -6.44 24.69
C LEU A 341 14.79 -5.57 25.87
N GLU A 342 13.56 -5.05 25.85
CA GLU A 342 12.96 -4.29 26.95
C GLU A 342 12.70 -5.16 28.19
N ASP A 343 12.19 -6.39 28.01
CA ASP A 343 12.07 -7.39 29.07
C ASP A 343 13.45 -7.73 29.65
N ILE A 344 14.47 -7.99 28.82
CA ILE A 344 15.84 -8.28 29.29
C ILE A 344 16.40 -7.11 30.13
N ALA A 345 16.10 -5.87 29.75
CA ALA A 345 16.56 -4.68 30.46
C ALA A 345 15.91 -4.54 31.86
N SER A 346 14.62 -4.86 31.98
CA SER A 346 13.84 -4.71 33.21
C SER A 346 13.83 -5.94 34.12
N ARG A 347 14.19 -7.12 33.60
CA ARG A 347 14.09 -8.41 34.29
C ARG A 347 15.30 -8.73 35.16
N ASP A 348 15.05 -9.12 36.41
CA ASP A 348 16.08 -9.46 37.39
C ASP A 348 16.45 -10.96 37.44
N VAL A 349 15.53 -11.84 37.04
CA VAL A 349 15.73 -13.30 37.04
C VAL A 349 15.46 -13.86 35.64
N PHE A 350 16.47 -14.50 35.06
CA PHE A 350 16.37 -15.12 33.75
C PHE A 350 16.00 -16.61 33.86
N PRO A 351 15.14 -17.14 32.97
CA PRO A 351 14.86 -18.56 32.89
C PRO A 351 16.12 -19.43 32.71
N PRO A 352 16.22 -20.58 33.40
CA PRO A 352 17.31 -21.57 33.25
C PRO A 352 17.65 -21.88 31.79
N SER A 353 16.63 -22.11 30.96
CA SER A 353 16.80 -22.44 29.54
C SER A 353 17.54 -21.36 28.74
N LEU A 354 17.35 -20.07 29.06
CA LEU A 354 18.08 -18.97 28.41
C LEU A 354 19.53 -18.90 28.89
N LEU A 355 19.77 -19.14 30.18
CA LEU A 355 21.12 -19.21 30.73
C LEU A 355 21.90 -20.41 30.17
N GLN A 356 21.22 -21.53 29.92
CA GLN A 356 21.77 -22.70 29.27
C GLN A 356 22.21 -22.42 27.82
N ILE A 357 21.39 -21.70 27.04
CA ILE A 357 21.73 -21.26 25.67
C ILE A 357 23.00 -20.38 25.68
N LEU A 358 23.17 -19.53 26.70
CA LEU A 358 24.35 -18.70 26.87
C LEU A 358 25.59 -19.43 27.45
N GLY A 359 25.44 -20.70 27.82
CA GLY A 359 26.48 -21.47 28.50
C GLY A 359 26.86 -20.90 29.88
N LEU A 360 25.91 -20.26 30.57
CA LEU A 360 26.10 -19.63 31.89
C LEU A 360 25.57 -20.49 33.05
N GLU A 361 24.83 -21.56 32.77
CA GLU A 361 24.59 -22.60 33.76
C GLU A 361 25.82 -23.52 33.86
N GLU A 362 26.38 -23.63 35.07
CA GLU A 362 27.15 -24.80 35.42
C GLU A 362 26.22 -26.01 35.25
N ARG A 363 26.62 -26.95 34.39
CA ARG A 363 26.04 -28.28 34.40
C ARG A 363 26.15 -28.80 35.83
N VAL A 364 25.06 -28.78 36.59
CA VAL A 364 24.92 -29.73 37.67
C VAL A 364 24.97 -31.07 36.96
N VAL A 365 26.08 -31.78 37.10
CA VAL A 365 26.18 -33.19 36.75
C VAL A 365 25.28 -33.92 37.75
N GLY A 366 23.98 -33.76 37.56
CA GLY A 366 22.95 -34.57 38.18
C GLY A 366 23.07 -35.93 37.54
N GLN A 367 23.37 -36.92 38.36
CA GLN A 367 23.47 -38.32 38.00
C GLN A 367 22.39 -38.70 36.98
N VAL A 368 22.82 -39.41 35.94
CA VAL A 368 21.92 -40.11 35.02
C VAL A 368 21.14 -41.13 35.86
N ALA A 369 19.96 -40.74 36.35
CA ALA A 369 18.93 -41.71 36.66
C ALA A 369 18.44 -42.28 35.32
N PRO A 370 18.28 -43.59 35.16
CA PRO A 370 17.91 -44.18 33.89
C PRO A 370 16.53 -43.67 33.49
N TYR A 371 16.48 -42.91 32.39
CA TYR A 371 15.25 -42.49 31.73
C TYR A 371 14.54 -43.74 31.21
N SER A 372 13.54 -44.22 31.95
CA SER A 372 12.49 -45.05 31.38
C SER A 372 11.37 -44.14 30.86
N GLY A 373 11.27 -44.01 29.54
CA GLY A 373 9.99 -43.79 28.87
C GLY A 373 9.71 -42.41 28.27
N ARG A 374 9.74 -42.40 26.92
CA ARG A 374 8.88 -41.68 25.96
C ARG A 374 8.95 -40.15 25.85
N LEU A 375 9.45 -39.73 24.68
CA LEU A 375 9.15 -38.46 24.02
C LEU A 375 7.66 -38.41 23.64
N SER A 376 6.89 -37.47 24.19
CA SER A 376 5.63 -37.02 23.63
C SER A 376 5.75 -35.54 23.29
N PHE A 377 5.74 -35.23 21.99
CA PHE A 377 5.50 -33.89 21.46
C PHE A 377 4.02 -33.83 21.09
N GLY A 378 3.22 -33.07 21.82
CA GLY A 378 1.82 -32.83 21.45
C GLY A 378 0.89 -32.80 22.67
N ASN A 379 -0.10 -31.91 22.60
CA ASN A 379 -1.17 -31.67 23.57
C ASN A 379 -2.11 -32.90 23.71
N GLU A 380 -1.61 -34.03 24.19
CA GLU A 380 -2.43 -35.19 24.56
C GLU A 380 -2.25 -35.47 26.05
N ASP A 381 -3.34 -35.30 26.79
CA ASP A 381 -3.44 -35.61 28.22
C ASP A 381 -3.43 -37.14 28.38
N ASP A 382 -2.46 -37.68 29.14
CA ASP A 382 -2.21 -39.12 29.28
C ASP A 382 -3.35 -39.88 30.01
N ASP A 383 -4.38 -39.19 30.50
CA ASP A 383 -5.49 -39.76 31.28
C ASP A 383 -6.81 -39.96 30.51
N VAL A 384 -6.82 -39.82 29.18
CA VAL A 384 -8.03 -40.11 28.39
C VAL A 384 -8.10 -41.60 28.02
N LEU A 385 -8.65 -42.40 28.94
CA LEU A 385 -9.03 -43.80 28.70
C LEU A 385 -10.25 -43.90 27.76
N LEU A 386 -10.03 -43.75 26.45
CA LEU A 386 -11.02 -44.12 25.43
C LEU A 386 -10.86 -45.59 25.04
N SER A 387 -11.56 -46.48 25.74
CA SER A 387 -12.12 -47.66 25.07
C SER A 387 -13.46 -48.05 25.69
N LYS A 388 -14.53 -47.90 24.91
CA LYS A 388 -15.74 -48.70 25.11
C LYS A 388 -15.48 -50.07 24.45
N PRO A 389 -15.90 -51.19 25.06
CA PRO A 389 -15.74 -52.50 24.46
C PRO A 389 -16.67 -52.62 23.23
N ALA A 390 -16.14 -53.20 22.15
CA ALA A 390 -16.92 -53.53 20.96
C ALA A 390 -17.95 -54.62 21.32
N ASN A 391 -19.23 -54.29 21.19
CA ASN A 391 -20.29 -55.30 21.29
C ASN A 391 -20.27 -56.20 20.06
N ARG A 392 -20.47 -57.50 20.35
CA ARG A 392 -20.80 -58.57 19.42
C ARG A 392 -22.22 -58.45 18.91
#